data_AF-A0AAD0I1A1-F1
#
_entry.id   AF-A0AAD0I1A1-F1
#
_cell.length_a   1.000
_cell.length_b   1.000
_cell.length_c   1.000
_cell.angle_alpha   90.00
_cell.angle_beta   90.00
_cell.angle_gamma   90.00
#
_symmetry.space_group_name_H-M   'P 1'
#
loop_
_entity.id
_entity.type
_entity.pdbx_description
1 polymer ?
#
loop_
_entity_poly.entity_id
_entity_poly.type
_entity_poly.pdbx_seq_one_letter_code
_entity_poly.pdbx_strand_id
1 'polypeptide(L)'
;MLTMLVLVLWVRSQAMEDALKRLLQIVVELLKFIVMALVVQILFFNLGRFSLWLLTIGRYPRGALAQQEVSWITFAGFITFVVFVVAMGFYNSASGMP
;
A
#
# COMPACT_ATOMS: atom_id res chain seq x y z
N MET A 1 -28.84 -3.40 47.08
CA MET A 1 -28.71 -2.16 46.29
C MET A 1 -27.25 -1.80 45.99
N LEU A 2 -26.37 -1.72 46.99
CA LEU A 2 -24.95 -1.32 46.79
C LEU A 2 -24.17 -2.24 45.82
N THR A 3 -24.34 -3.56 45.97
CA THR A 3 -23.71 -4.58 45.10
C THR A 3 -24.14 -4.49 43.64
N MET A 4 -25.41 -4.21 43.39
CA MET A 4 -25.95 -4.03 42.03
C MET A 4 -25.35 -2.79 41.37
N LEU A 5 -25.20 -1.70 42.13
CA LEU A 5 -24.64 -0.44 41.62
C LEU A 5 -23.16 -0.58 41.25
N VAL A 6 -22.38 -1.31 42.06
CA VAL A 6 -20.97 -1.63 41.75
C VAL A 6 -20.87 -2.47 40.47
N LEU A 7 -21.75 -3.45 40.28
CA LEU A 7 -21.75 -4.33 39.11
C LEU A 7 -22.06 -3.55 37.82
N VAL A 8 -23.01 -2.62 37.86
CA VAL A 8 -23.34 -1.73 36.73
C VAL A 8 -22.16 -0.82 36.36
N LEU A 9 -21.49 -0.23 37.35
CA LEU A 9 -20.31 0.61 37.10
C LEU A 9 -19.15 -0.19 36.50
N TRP A 10 -18.94 -1.42 36.98
CA TRP A 10 -17.90 -2.31 36.48
C TRP A 10 -18.14 -2.72 35.02
N VAL A 11 -19.38 -3.12 34.67
CA VAL A 11 -19.76 -3.45 33.29
C VAL A 11 -19.60 -2.24 32.37
N ARG A 12 -19.96 -1.04 32.84
CA ARG A 12 -19.79 0.19 32.06
C ARG A 12 -18.31 0.51 31.81
N SER A 13 -17.44 0.27 32.80
CA SER A 13 -15.98 0.42 32.64
C SER A 13 -15.44 -0.53 31.58
N GLN A 14 -15.83 -1.81 31.65
CA GLN A 14 -15.41 -2.80 30.64
C GLN A 14 -15.88 -2.44 29.24
N ALA A 15 -17.13 -2.03 29.08
CA ALA A 15 -17.66 -1.60 27.78
C ALA A 15 -16.89 -0.39 27.22
N MET A 16 -16.44 0.53 28.07
CA MET A 16 -15.64 1.68 27.66
C MET A 16 -14.23 1.26 27.22
N GLU A 17 -13.58 0.37 27.98
CA GLU A 17 -12.26 -0.17 27.65
C GLU A 17 -12.27 -0.94 26.32
N ASP A 18 -13.32 -1.73 26.08
CA ASP A 18 -13.48 -2.47 24.84
C ASP A 18 -13.75 -1.55 23.65
N ALA A 19 -14.55 -0.50 23.83
CA ALA A 19 -14.75 0.53 22.80
C ALA A 19 -13.44 1.25 22.47
N LEU A 20 -12.64 1.60 23.48
CA LEU A 20 -11.33 2.23 23.30
C LEU A 20 -10.36 1.32 22.53
N LYS A 21 -10.30 0.03 22.89
CA LYS A 21 -9.45 -0.95 22.17
C LYS A 21 -9.86 -1.08 20.70
N ARG A 22 -11.16 -1.13 20.41
CA ARG A 22 -11.67 -1.19 19.02
C ARG A 22 -11.30 0.06 18.23
N LEU A 23 -11.45 1.24 18.82
CA LEU A 23 -11.04 2.50 18.17
C LEU A 23 -9.54 2.50 17.86
N LEU A 24 -8.72 2.05 18.81
CA LEU A 24 -7.27 2.00 18.63
C LEU A 24 -6.88 1.00 17.52
N GLN A 25 -7.55 -0.15 17.45
CA GLN A 25 -7.37 -1.10 16.35
C GLN A 25 -7.70 -0.49 14.99
N ILE A 26 -8.81 0.24 14.87
CA ILE A 26 -9.20 0.90 13.62
C ILE A 26 -8.14 1.92 13.21
N VAL A 27 -7.65 2.74 14.15
CA VAL A 27 -6.60 3.74 13.88
C VAL A 27 -5.31 3.07 13.42
N VAL A 28 -4.90 1.98 14.07
CA VAL A 28 -3.71 1.22 13.68
C VAL A 28 -3.87 0.62 12.28
N GLU A 29 -5.05 0.07 11.96
CA GLU A 29 -5.31 -0.53 10.65
C GLU A 29 -5.29 0.53 9.52
N LEU A 30 -5.85 1.71 9.78
CA LEU A 30 -5.75 2.85 8.87
C LEU A 30 -4.31 3.31 8.67
N LEU A 31 -3.51 3.33 9.75
CA LEU A 31 -2.10 3.70 9.66
C LEU A 31 -1.30 2.69 8.83
N LYS A 32 -1.53 1.38 9.02
CA LYS A 32 -0.95 0.34 8.16
C LYS A 32 -1.35 0.52 6.70
N PHE A 33 -2.61 0.85 6.44
CA PHE A 33 -3.09 1.07 5.07
C PHE A 33 -2.37 2.25 4.40
N ILE A 34 -2.19 3.37 5.11
CA ILE A 34 -1.44 4.53 4.62
C ILE A 34 0.02 4.16 4.33
N VAL A 35 0.67 3.47 5.26
CA VAL A 35 2.06 3.01 5.08
C VAL A 35 2.17 2.10 3.85
N MET A 36 1.24 1.15 3.69
CA MET A 36 1.21 0.26 2.53
C MET A 36 1.02 1.03 1.23
N ALA A 37 0.09 1.99 1.19
CA ALA A 37 -0.15 2.82 0.02
C ALA A 37 1.10 3.62 -0.37
N LEU A 38 1.82 4.19 0.61
CA LEU A 38 3.08 4.91 0.38
C LEU A 38 4.18 3.97 -0.15
N VAL A 39 4.33 2.78 0.43
CA VAL A 39 5.30 1.79 -0.04
C VAL A 39 5.02 1.40 -1.49
N VAL A 40 3.76 1.09 -1.81
CA VAL A 40 3.32 0.75 -3.16
C VAL A 40 3.60 1.89 -4.15
N GLN A 41 3.29 3.13 -3.76
CA GLN A 41 3.57 4.30 -4.59
C GLN A 41 5.07 4.48 -4.85
N ILE A 42 5.91 4.34 -3.81
CA ILE A 42 7.38 4.45 -3.95
C ILE A 42 7.92 3.35 -4.86
N LEU A 43 7.43 2.12 -4.73
CA LEU A 43 7.84 1.00 -5.58
C LEU A 43 7.50 1.27 -7.05
N PHE A 44 6.24 1.60 -7.35
CA PHE A 44 5.83 1.86 -8.73
C PHE A 44 6.48 3.11 -9.32
N PHE A 45 6.65 4.18 -8.53
CA PHE A 45 7.36 5.37 -9.00
C PHE A 45 8.81 5.06 -9.39
N ASN A 46 9.54 4.31 -8.55
CA ASN A 46 10.91 3.93 -8.87
C ASN A 46 11.00 2.97 -10.05
N LEU A 47 10.09 2.00 -10.11
CA LEU A 47 10.02 1.05 -11.22
C LEU A 47 9.74 1.77 -12.55
N GLY A 48 8.78 2.71 -12.54
CA GLY A 48 8.45 3.52 -13.70
C GLY A 48 9.57 4.45 -14.11
N ARG A 49 10.23 5.10 -13.14
CA ARG A 49 11.41 5.92 -13.41
C ARG A 49 12.51 5.10 -14.08
N PHE A 50 12.78 3.89 -13.58
CA PHE A 50 13.79 3.00 -14.14
C PHE A 50 13.40 2.52 -15.55
N SER A 51 12.16 2.08 -15.75
CA SER A 51 11.70 1.58 -17.06
C SER A 51 11.70 2.68 -18.11
N LEU A 52 11.21 3.87 -17.78
CA LEU A 52 11.24 5.04 -18.65
C LEU A 52 12.68 5.48 -18.96
N TRP A 53 13.56 5.42 -17.97
CA TRP A 53 14.98 5.71 -18.16
C TRP A 53 15.62 4.74 -19.15
N LEU A 54 15.32 3.44 -19.05
CA LEU A 54 15.78 2.45 -20.03
C LEU A 54 15.19 2.69 -21.43
N LEU A 55 13.86 2.87 -21.53
CA LEU A 55 13.16 3.05 -22.80
C LEU A 55 13.60 4.31 -23.54
N THR A 56 13.99 5.36 -22.80
CA THR A 56 14.42 6.64 -23.37
C THR A 56 15.93 6.79 -23.43
N ILE A 57 16.70 5.72 -23.17
CA ILE A 57 18.17 5.72 -23.19
C ILE A 57 18.73 6.84 -22.30
N GLY A 58 18.20 6.91 -21.09
CA GLY A 58 18.57 7.85 -20.05
C GLY A 58 18.04 9.28 -20.23
N ARG A 59 17.15 9.54 -21.21
CA ARG A 59 16.68 10.90 -21.50
C ARG A 59 15.52 11.34 -20.61
N TYR A 60 14.76 10.44 -20.01
CA TYR A 60 13.59 10.75 -19.20
C TYR A 60 13.41 9.72 -18.08
N PRO A 61 12.96 10.09 -16.87
CA PRO A 61 12.55 11.43 -16.43
C PRO A 61 13.72 12.31 -15.93
N ARG A 62 13.66 13.62 -16.20
CA ARG A 62 14.74 14.58 -15.87
C ARG A 62 14.38 15.46 -14.67
N GLY A 63 15.20 15.40 -13.61
CA GLY A 63 15.23 16.39 -12.54
C GLY A 63 13.85 16.85 -12.05
N ALA A 64 13.59 18.17 -12.11
CA ALA A 64 12.36 18.79 -11.65
C ALA A 64 11.08 18.28 -12.36
N LEU A 65 11.18 17.83 -13.62
CA LEU A 65 10.03 17.27 -14.35
C LEU A 65 9.54 15.95 -13.72
N ALA A 66 10.42 15.21 -13.04
CA ALA A 66 10.03 13.98 -12.36
C ALA A 66 9.06 14.22 -11.19
N GLN A 67 9.12 15.41 -10.57
CA GLN A 67 8.18 15.78 -9.51
C GLN A 67 6.84 16.27 -10.05
N GLN A 68 6.83 16.86 -11.25
CA GLN A 68 5.60 17.30 -11.90
C GLN A 68 4.80 16.11 -12.47
N GLU A 69 5.48 15.05 -12.86
CA GLU A 69 4.90 13.89 -13.55
C GLU A 69 4.87 12.63 -12.67
N VAL A 70 4.79 12.78 -11.35
CA VAL A 70 4.76 11.65 -10.41
C VAL A 70 3.69 10.63 -10.76
N SER A 71 2.48 11.07 -11.08
CA SER A 71 1.38 10.16 -11.45
C SER A 71 1.67 9.39 -12.74
N TRP A 72 2.25 10.06 -13.75
CA TRP A 72 2.59 9.43 -15.03
C TRP A 72 3.73 8.42 -14.88
N ILE A 73 4.78 8.79 -14.15
CA ILE A 73 5.92 7.91 -13.86
C ILE A 73 5.45 6.70 -13.06
N THR A 74 4.62 6.89 -12.05
CA THR A 74 4.04 5.79 -11.26
C THR A 74 3.19 4.86 -12.12
N PHE A 75 2.38 5.41 -13.02
CA PHE A 75 1.57 4.64 -13.97
C PHE A 75 2.42 3.83 -14.95
N ALA A 76 3.50 4.41 -15.47
CA ALA A 76 4.47 3.67 -16.29
C ALA A 76 5.11 2.51 -15.51
N GLY A 77 5.38 2.69 -14.22
CA GLY A 77 5.85 1.61 -13.34
C GLY A 77 4.82 0.51 -13.17
N PHE A 78 3.55 0.87 -12.99
CA PHE A 78 2.46 -0.09 -12.95
C PHE A 78 2.35 -0.89 -14.26
N ILE A 79 2.38 -0.23 -15.43
CA ILE A 79 2.40 -0.92 -16.73
C ILE A 79 3.59 -1.87 -16.84
N THR A 80 4.78 -1.42 -16.43
CA THR A 80 6.00 -2.24 -16.45
C THR A 80 5.81 -3.51 -15.63
N PHE A 81 5.22 -3.39 -14.44
CA PHE A 81 4.91 -4.54 -13.59
C PHE A 81 3.91 -5.49 -14.23
N VAL A 82 2.81 -4.98 -14.81
CA VAL A 82 1.82 -5.81 -15.51
C VAL A 82 2.46 -6.57 -16.66
N VAL A 83 3.25 -5.89 -17.50
CA VAL A 83 3.96 -6.52 -18.62
C VAL A 83 4.91 -7.61 -18.11
N PHE A 84 5.64 -7.35 -17.03
CA PHE A 84 6.54 -8.34 -16.42
C PHE A 84 5.79 -9.57 -15.91
N VAL A 85 4.69 -9.39 -15.17
CA VAL A 85 3.86 -10.49 -14.67
C VAL A 85 3.26 -11.31 -15.81
N VAL A 86 2.75 -10.64 -16.85
CA VAL A 86 2.20 -11.30 -18.04
C VAL A 86 3.29 -12.09 -18.76
N ALA A 87 4.48 -11.51 -18.96
CA ALA A 87 5.62 -12.20 -19.57
C ALA A 87 6.05 -13.43 -18.76
N MET A 88 6.10 -13.32 -17.43
CA MET A 88 6.37 -14.46 -16.54
C MET A 88 5.30 -15.55 -16.67
N GLY A 89 4.01 -15.18 -16.73
CA GLY A 89 2.93 -16.14 -16.92
C GLY A 89 3.05 -16.91 -18.24
N PHE A 90 3.39 -16.22 -19.33
CA PHE A 90 3.68 -16.86 -20.61
C PHE A 90 4.93 -17.74 -20.55
N TYR A 91 6.01 -17.28 -19.91
CA TYR A 91 7.24 -18.04 -19.76
C TYR A 91 7.01 -19.34 -18.98
N ASN A 92 6.28 -19.29 -17.86
CA ASN A 92 5.96 -20.49 -17.07
C ASN A 92 5.10 -21.46 -17.88
N SER A 93 4.08 -20.95 -18.56
CA SER A 93 3.21 -21.77 -19.42
C SER A 93 3.98 -22.42 -20.58
N ALA A 94 4.92 -21.69 -21.19
CA ALA A 94 5.74 -22.17 -22.29
C ALA A 94 6.84 -23.15 -21.85
N SER A 95 7.39 -22.98 -20.64
CA SER A 95 8.42 -23.85 -20.09
C SER A 95 7.87 -25.12 -19.43
N GLY A 96 6.54 -25.26 -19.32
CA GLY A 96 5.90 -26.41 -18.70
C GLY A 96 6.16 -26.51 -17.20
N MET A 97 6.62 -25.43 -16.56
CA MET A 97 6.71 -25.35 -15.11
C MET A 97 5.30 -25.04 -14.55
N PRO A 98 4.80 -25.83 -13.60
CA PRO A 98 3.48 -25.62 -13.01
C PRO A 98 3.34 -24.27 -12.29
#